data_AF-A0A1X7TB91-F1
#
_entry.id   AF-A0A1X7TB91-F1
#
_cell.length_a   1.000
_cell.length_b   1.000
_cell.length_c   1.000
_cell.angle_alpha   90.00
_cell.angle_beta   90.00
_cell.angle_gamma   90.00
#
_symmetry.space_group_name_H-M   'P 1'
#
loop_
_entity.id
_entity.type
_entity.pdbx_description
1 polymer ?
#
loop_
_entity_poly.entity_id
_entity_poly.type
_entity_poly.pdbx_seq_one_letter_code
_entity_poly.pdbx_strand_id
1 'polypeptide(L)'
;MFISGVSGTGDHLQLPPVNGRPVFKKISNKLVITRLGAANAFNIRKETVEYDELTINGRQKGDETFFKMLDVVRHGCLTDETIDMPKSRVFKVSIQEKYKELESKGRNPPICLFF
;
A
#
# COMPACT_ATOMS: atom_id res chain seq x y z
N MET A 1 3.19 -14.12 -2.53
CA MET A 1 2.14 -15.11 -2.18
C MET A 1 2.34 -16.32 -3.07
N PHE A 2 2.74 -17.45 -2.51
CA PHE A 2 2.96 -18.69 -3.27
C PHE A 2 1.89 -19.72 -2.92
N ILE A 3 1.07 -20.10 -3.90
CA ILE A 3 0.29 -21.35 -3.86
C ILE A 3 1.01 -22.29 -4.82
N SER A 4 1.20 -23.57 -4.50
CA SER A 4 1.98 -24.52 -5.33
C SER A 4 1.65 -24.38 -6.83
N GLY A 5 2.58 -23.79 -7.61
CA GLY A 5 2.45 -23.55 -9.05
C GLY A 5 2.02 -22.14 -9.50
N VAL A 6 1.61 -21.25 -8.59
CA VAL A 6 1.17 -19.87 -8.89
C VAL A 6 1.81 -18.89 -7.90
N SER A 7 2.62 -17.96 -8.41
CA SER A 7 3.17 -16.84 -7.64
C SER A 7 2.37 -15.56 -7.92
N GLY A 8 1.93 -14.90 -6.84
CA GLY A 8 1.27 -13.60 -6.88
C GLY A 8 2.04 -12.57 -6.07
N THR A 9 2.25 -11.39 -6.66
CA THR A 9 2.80 -10.21 -5.99
C THR A 9 1.73 -9.14 -5.94
N GLY A 10 1.61 -8.47 -4.80
CA GLY A 10 0.58 -7.46 -4.63
C GLY A 10 0.43 -7.05 -3.18
N ASP A 11 -0.19 -5.90 -2.99
CA ASP A 11 -0.50 -5.34 -1.69
C ASP A 11 -2.01 -5.26 -1.53
N HIS A 12 -2.55 -6.04 -0.63
CA HIS A 12 -4.00 -6.09 -0.38
C HIS A 12 -4.54 -4.82 0.28
N LEU A 13 -3.66 -3.96 0.80
CA LEU A 13 -4.03 -2.66 1.37
C LEU A 13 -4.08 -1.55 0.30
N GLN A 14 -3.80 -1.88 -0.96
CA GLN A 14 -3.99 -0.97 -2.11
C GLN A 14 -5.43 -1.07 -2.66
N LEU A 15 -5.61 -0.65 -3.92
CA LEU A 15 -6.92 -0.54 -4.54
C LEU A 15 -7.60 -1.90 -4.70
N PRO A 16 -8.92 -2.00 -4.41
CA PRO A 16 -9.70 -3.16 -4.77
C PRO A 16 -9.89 -3.23 -6.31
N PRO A 17 -10.24 -4.41 -6.85
CA PRO A 17 -10.60 -4.54 -8.26
C PRO A 17 -11.73 -3.59 -8.66
N VAL A 18 -11.56 -2.88 -9.79
CA VAL A 18 -12.48 -1.84 -10.27
C VAL A 18 -13.89 -2.38 -10.54
N ASN A 19 -13.99 -3.56 -11.17
CA ASN A 19 -15.25 -4.20 -11.55
C ASN A 19 -15.44 -5.57 -10.88
N GLY A 20 -15.10 -5.67 -9.59
CA GLY A 20 -15.25 -6.89 -8.81
C GLY A 20 -16.17 -6.68 -7.59
N ARG A 21 -16.83 -7.76 -7.14
CA ARG A 21 -17.33 -7.79 -5.75
C ARG A 21 -16.12 -7.57 -4.82
N PRO A 22 -16.26 -6.85 -3.70
CA PRO A 22 -15.14 -6.63 -2.79
C PRO A 22 -14.43 -7.94 -2.46
N VAL A 23 -13.12 -8.00 -2.69
CA VAL A 23 -12.28 -9.20 -2.43
C VAL A 23 -12.36 -9.59 -0.95
N PHE A 24 -12.55 -8.60 -0.08
CA PHE A 24 -12.76 -8.79 1.34
C PHE A 24 -14.14 -8.28 1.75
N LYS A 25 -14.91 -9.15 2.40
CA LYS A 25 -16.15 -8.76 3.08
C LYS A 25 -15.77 -8.29 4.48
N LYS A 26 -16.15 -7.07 4.87
CA LYS A 26 -15.96 -6.59 6.25
C LYS A 26 -16.76 -7.50 7.18
N ILE A 27 -16.08 -8.17 8.10
CA ILE A 27 -16.69 -9.02 9.11
C ILE A 27 -16.64 -8.27 10.44
N SER A 28 -17.76 -8.21 11.17
CA SER A 28 -17.78 -7.65 12.52
C SER A 28 -17.04 -8.57 13.50
N ASN A 29 -16.33 -8.02 14.49
CA ASN A 29 -15.60 -8.79 15.52
C ASN A 29 -16.47 -9.87 16.20
N LYS A 30 -17.76 -9.58 16.42
CA LYS A 30 -18.73 -10.55 16.96
C LYS A 30 -18.86 -11.79 16.09
N LEU A 31 -18.96 -11.62 14.76
CA LEU A 31 -19.09 -12.70 13.79
C LEU A 31 -17.77 -13.47 13.61
N VAL A 32 -16.61 -12.82 13.79
CA VAL A 32 -15.30 -13.49 13.80
C VAL A 32 -15.24 -14.48 14.95
N ILE A 33 -15.53 -14.04 16.18
CA ILE A 33 -15.46 -14.88 17.39
C ILE A 33 -16.43 -16.07 17.29
N THR A 34 -17.68 -15.83 16.85
CA THR A 34 -18.69 -16.89 16.72
C THR A 34 -18.33 -17.91 15.63
N ARG A 35 -17.71 -17.50 14.51
CA ARG A 35 -17.35 -18.42 13.42
C ARG A 35 -16.01 -19.12 13.62
N LEU A 36 -15.02 -18.47 14.23
CA LEU A 36 -13.73 -19.09 14.56
C LEU A 36 -13.88 -20.17 15.63
N GLY A 37 -14.80 -19.98 16.59
CA GLY A 37 -15.07 -20.96 17.64
C GLY A 37 -15.99 -22.12 17.23
N ALA A 38 -16.75 -21.98 16.14
CA ALA A 38 -17.79 -22.96 15.74
C ALA A 38 -17.38 -23.89 14.58
N ALA A 39 -16.33 -23.55 13.83
CA ALA A 39 -15.79 -24.43 12.82
C ALA A 39 -14.36 -24.77 13.22
N ASN A 40 -13.95 -26.03 13.06
CA ASN A 40 -12.55 -26.34 12.73
C ASN A 40 -12.25 -25.54 11.46
N ALA A 41 -11.85 -24.28 11.64
CA ALA A 41 -11.70 -23.31 10.56
C ALA A 41 -10.54 -23.82 9.74
N PHE A 42 -10.85 -24.58 8.68
CA PHE A 42 -9.86 -25.09 7.76
C PHE A 42 -9.16 -23.86 7.20
N ASN A 43 -7.97 -23.60 7.71
CA ASN A 43 -7.14 -22.48 7.34
C ASN A 43 -6.52 -22.81 5.98
N ILE A 44 -7.34 -22.91 4.91
CA ILE A 44 -6.88 -23.23 3.55
C ILE A 44 -5.64 -22.37 3.25
N ARG A 45 -5.72 -21.08 3.62
CA ARG A 45 -4.67 -20.08 3.41
C ARG A 45 -3.41 -20.29 4.25
N LYS A 46 -3.49 -20.81 5.48
CA LYS A 46 -2.33 -20.96 6.37
C LYS A 46 -1.52 -22.22 6.07
N GLU A 47 -2.17 -23.25 5.52
CA GLU A 47 -1.51 -24.52 5.15
C GLU A 47 -1.05 -24.56 3.69
N THR A 48 -1.63 -23.76 2.78
CA THR A 48 -1.31 -23.81 1.34
C THR A 48 -0.53 -22.61 0.81
N VAL A 49 -0.29 -21.58 1.65
CA VAL A 49 0.28 -20.32 1.18
C VAL A 49 1.46 -19.88 2.01
N GLU A 50 2.63 -19.81 1.36
CA GLU A 50 3.82 -19.18 1.92
C GLU A 50 3.80 -17.66 1.63
N TYR A 51 4.02 -16.88 2.69
CA TYR A 51 4.07 -15.42 2.65
C TYR A 51 5.51 -14.95 2.89
N ASP A 52 6.06 -14.28 1.89
CA ASP A 52 7.27 -13.48 2.05
C ASP A 52 6.87 -12.00 2.02
N GLU A 53 7.10 -11.31 3.12
CA GLU A 53 6.72 -9.90 3.30
C GLU A 53 7.93 -8.99 3.09
N LEU A 54 7.83 -8.11 2.10
CA LEU A 54 8.85 -7.08 1.86
C LEU A 54 8.66 -5.91 2.84
N THR A 55 9.66 -5.69 3.69
CA THR A 55 9.65 -4.63 4.71
C THR A 55 10.33 -3.34 4.25
N ILE A 56 11.14 -3.39 3.19
CA ILE A 56 11.96 -2.26 2.73
C ILE A 56 11.24 -1.49 1.62
N ASN A 57 11.00 -0.20 1.85
CA ASN A 57 10.49 0.70 0.84
C ASN A 57 11.62 1.31 -0.01
N GLY A 58 11.91 0.69 -1.15
CA GLY A 58 12.93 1.18 -2.08
C GLY A 58 12.58 2.49 -2.82
N ARG A 59 11.30 2.81 -2.99
CA ARG A 59 10.86 4.00 -3.75
C ARG A 59 11.17 5.30 -3.00
N GLN A 60 10.99 5.30 -1.68
CA GLN A 60 11.24 6.44 -0.81
C GLN A 60 12.57 6.35 -0.04
N LYS A 61 13.58 5.62 -0.57
CA LYS A 61 14.84 5.27 0.12
C LYS A 61 15.70 6.45 0.63
N GLY A 62 15.35 7.71 0.34
CA GLY A 62 16.06 8.90 0.82
C GLY A 62 15.28 9.78 1.80
N ASP A 63 14.06 9.40 2.17
CA ASP A 63 13.18 10.24 3.01
C ASP A 63 12.47 9.39 4.06
N GLU A 64 13.14 9.25 5.21
CA GLU A 64 12.65 8.41 6.31
C GLU A 64 11.31 8.90 6.88
N THR A 65 11.17 10.22 7.01
CA THR A 65 9.93 10.85 7.45
C THR A 65 8.77 10.53 6.53
N PHE A 66 8.99 10.57 5.22
CA PHE A 66 7.94 10.35 4.23
C PHE A 66 7.49 8.90 4.19
N PHE A 67 8.40 7.92 4.21
CA PHE A 67 7.96 6.52 4.18
C PHE A 67 7.28 6.10 5.49
N LYS A 68 7.73 6.59 6.65
CA LYS A 68 7.05 6.34 7.94
C LYS A 68 5.61 6.86 7.92
N MET A 69 5.42 8.07 7.39
CA MET A 69 4.07 8.62 7.18
C MET A 69 3.24 7.74 6.23
N LEU A 70 3.81 7.27 5.12
CA LEU A 70 3.10 6.36 4.20
C LEU A 70 2.68 5.05 4.87
N ASP A 71 3.48 4.53 5.80
CA ASP A 71 3.13 3.34 6.57
C ASP A 71 1.92 3.59 7.50
N VAL A 72 1.86 4.76 8.13
CA VAL A 72 0.69 5.19 8.92
C VAL A 72 -0.57 5.31 8.04
N VAL A 73 -0.43 5.91 6.86
CA VAL A 73 -1.53 6.01 5.87
C VAL A 73 -2.00 4.62 5.43
N ARG A 74 -1.08 3.69 5.18
CA ARG A 74 -1.38 2.31 4.76
C ARG A 74 -2.24 1.56 5.79
N HIS A 75 -2.00 1.79 7.07
CA HIS A 75 -2.76 1.18 8.16
C HIS A 75 -4.06 1.94 8.52
N GLY A 76 -4.27 3.13 7.96
CA GLY A 76 -5.44 3.97 8.23
C GLY A 76 -5.39 4.69 9.59
N CYS A 77 -4.23 4.77 10.24
CA CYS A 77 -4.05 5.36 11.58
C CYS A 77 -3.70 6.86 11.51
N LEU A 78 -4.47 7.64 10.75
CA LEU A 78 -4.12 9.03 10.44
C LEU A 78 -4.12 9.95 11.68
N THR A 79 -3.09 10.78 11.80
CA THR A 79 -2.99 11.90 12.75
C THR A 79 -2.99 13.24 12.01
N ASP A 80 -3.22 14.35 12.71
CA ASP A 80 -3.13 15.70 12.11
C ASP A 80 -1.75 15.94 11.49
N GLU A 81 -0.68 15.50 12.15
CA GLU A 81 0.70 15.55 11.62
C GLU A 81 0.84 14.77 10.31
N THR A 82 0.23 13.58 10.22
CA THR A 82 0.21 12.74 9.01
C THR A 82 -0.48 13.48 7.85
N ILE A 83 -1.53 14.25 8.14
CA ILE A 83 -2.29 15.02 7.15
C ILE A 83 -1.55 16.28 6.71
N ASP A 84 -0.90 16.97 7.63
CA ASP A 84 -0.23 18.25 7.35
C ASP A 84 1.11 18.08 6.63
N MET A 85 1.79 16.94 6.84
CA MET A 85 3.06 16.68 6.18
C MET A 85 2.94 16.67 4.64
N PRO A 86 1.99 15.97 3.99
CA PRO A 86 1.73 16.12 2.55
C PRO A 86 1.40 17.56 2.14
N LYS A 87 0.60 18.30 2.92
CA LYS A 87 0.24 19.70 2.59
C LYS A 87 1.47 20.60 2.53
N SER A 88 2.44 20.41 3.42
CA SER A 88 3.69 21.18 3.45
C SER A 88 4.59 20.92 2.23
N ARG A 89 4.39 19.79 1.54
CA ARG A 89 5.22 19.31 0.42
C ARG A 89 4.59 19.58 -0.94
N VAL A 90 3.47 20.30 -0.99
CA VAL A 90 2.84 20.74 -2.23
C VAL A 90 3.74 21.77 -2.93
N PHE A 91 4.11 21.50 -4.17
CA PHE A 91 4.84 22.46 -4.99
C PHE A 91 3.92 23.62 -5.37
N LYS A 92 4.36 24.85 -5.08
CA LYS A 92 3.65 26.10 -5.47
C LYS A 92 4.02 26.60 -6.87
N VAL A 93 4.70 25.76 -7.66
CA VAL A 93 5.14 26.07 -9.02
C VAL A 93 4.32 25.25 -10.01
N SER A 94 4.25 25.68 -11.27
CA SER A 94 3.61 24.88 -12.29
C SER A 94 4.37 23.57 -12.52
N ILE A 95 3.67 22.54 -12.98
CA ILE A 95 4.26 21.24 -13.31
C ILE A 95 5.37 21.42 -14.36
N GLN A 96 5.15 22.28 -15.36
CA GLN A 96 6.11 22.54 -16.44
C GLN A 96 7.41 23.16 -15.93
N GLU A 97 7.33 24.15 -15.04
CA GLU A 97 8.52 24.78 -14.44
C GLU A 97 9.28 23.79 -13.57
N LYS A 98 8.57 22.99 -12.76
CA LYS A 98 9.20 21.99 -11.90
C LYS A 98 9.88 20.89 -12.71
N TYR A 99 9.29 20.50 -13.83
CA TYR A 99 9.85 19.51 -14.74
C TYR A 99 11.18 20.00 -15.33
N LYS A 100 11.20 21.23 -15.88
CA LYS A 100 12.43 21.86 -16.39
C LYS A 100 13.51 22.02 -15.33
N GLU A 101 13.13 22.38 -14.10
CA GLU A 101 14.07 22.46 -12.97
C GLU A 101 14.71 21.09 -12.69
N LEU A 102 13.93 20.01 -12.69
CA LEU A 102 14.43 18.66 -12.44
C LEU A 102 15.35 18.17 -13.58
N GLU A 103 14.97 18.41 -14.84
CA GLU A 103 15.80 18.14 -16.00
C GLU A 103 17.16 18.88 -15.92
N SER A 104 17.14 20.16 -15.54
CA SER A 104 18.36 20.97 -15.40
C SER A 104 19.31 20.46 -14.32
N LYS A 105 18.79 19.74 -13.31
CA LYS A 105 19.55 19.12 -12.22
C LYS A 105 20.08 17.73 -12.59
N GLY A 106 19.92 17.30 -13.84
CA GLY A 106 20.33 15.97 -14.31
C GLY A 106 19.51 14.83 -13.70
N ARG A 107 18.35 15.12 -13.11
CA ARG A 107 17.42 14.10 -12.64
C ARG A 107 16.41 13.83 -13.74
N ASN A 108 16.33 12.58 -14.20
CA ASN A 108 15.21 12.16 -15.03
C ASN A 108 13.93 12.34 -14.20
N PRO A 109 13.02 13.23 -14.61
CA PRO A 109 11.78 13.43 -13.88
C PRO A 109 10.99 12.11 -13.87
N PRO A 110 10.39 11.72 -12.74
CA PRO A 110 9.73 10.43 -12.63
C PRO A 110 8.55 10.37 -13.58
N ILE A 111 8.65 9.53 -14.62
CA ILE A 111 7.55 9.26 -15.54
C ILE A 111 6.71 8.16 -14.88
N CYS A 112 5.52 8.52 -14.38
CA CYS A 112 4.54 7.53 -13.97
C CYS A 112 3.75 7.10 -15.21
N LEU A 113 4.18 5.98 -15.80
CA LEU A 113 3.42 5.31 -16.86
C LEU A 113 2.38 4.43 -16.18
N PHE A 114 1.11 4.84 -16.23
CA PHE A 114 0.00 3.95 -15.92
C PHE A 114 -0.15 3.00 -17.12
N PHE A 115 0.47 1.82 -17.04
CA PHE A 115 0.25 0.71 -17.96
C PHE A 115 -0.84 -0.21 -17.41
#